data_AF-A0A1F2RFK6-F1
#
_entry.id   AF-A0A1F2RFK6-F1
#
_cell.length_a   1.000
_cell.length_b   1.000
_cell.length_c   1.000
_cell.angle_alpha   90.00
_cell.angle_beta   90.00
_cell.angle_gamma   90.00
#
_symmetry.space_group_name_H-M   'P 1'
#
loop_
_entity.id
_entity.type
_entity.pdbx_description
1 polymer ?
#
loop_
_entity_poly.entity_id
_entity_poly.type
_entity_poly.pdbx_seq_one_letter_code
_entity_poly.pdbx_strand_id
1 'polypeptide(L)'
;MSETPSLNMPRIIVLLCLVATLASRARAQESASAQAQQGAAAQAATLEDFDRQLGPFEIRGQRFTVLLHMKRIRGEKAVDPDSQETLVKFEIKDAGGVVHYDKIFPYEVEGDRFVETTGASAQPLQGKQGSGLLVTYGASPSTPLGGLSWQVFSLFAGPPTAPLNGKLVPFSKPIYLEGSLINGESGEPVVRTSEEPRLQGDVLHFRVWTGNFYVMIPLRILWFQNTIGPAWRCQKMTARGVKPVCEVRIEADRAPAEEDTTFVRLHPEADEEMGTRAHVVVKKDSKVEFLAAETEVIWNEDADGVGLGVSDDVWLKVRIDGKEGWIHTQEDFQAIGLPQAG
;
A
#
# COMPACT_ATOMS: atom_id res chain seq x y z
N MET A 1 42.51 30.04 -39.51
CA MET A 1 43.85 29.40 -39.58
C MET A 1 44.26 29.06 -38.15
N SER A 2 44.68 27.81 -37.92
CA SER A 2 45.08 27.17 -36.65
C SER A 2 44.00 27.06 -35.56
N GLU A 3 43.84 25.97 -34.82
CA GLU A 3 44.41 24.62 -34.83
C GLU A 3 43.54 23.82 -33.84
N THR A 4 43.08 22.64 -34.23
CA THR A 4 42.39 21.68 -33.37
C THR A 4 43.42 20.77 -32.70
N PRO A 5 43.32 20.47 -31.39
CA PRO A 5 44.11 19.40 -30.81
C PRO A 5 43.36 18.07 -30.87
N SER A 6 43.90 17.17 -31.68
CA SER A 6 43.60 15.74 -31.70
C SER A 6 44.20 15.04 -30.49
N LEU A 7 43.40 14.33 -29.69
CA LEU A 7 43.92 13.36 -28.72
C LEU A 7 43.88 11.95 -29.33
N ASN A 8 45.08 11.44 -29.63
CA ASN A 8 45.37 10.04 -29.91
C ASN A 8 45.40 9.24 -28.60
N MET A 9 44.71 8.10 -28.54
CA MET A 9 45.08 7.02 -27.62
C MET A 9 44.94 5.66 -28.30
N PRO A 10 45.80 4.69 -27.94
CA PRO A 10 46.18 3.59 -28.83
C PRO A 10 45.27 2.37 -28.72
N ARG A 11 45.26 1.63 -29.83
CA ARG A 11 44.76 0.27 -30.00
C ARG A 11 45.42 -0.69 -29.01
N ILE A 12 44.62 -1.37 -28.20
CA ILE A 12 44.97 -2.67 -27.62
C ILE A 12 44.01 -3.69 -28.24
N ILE A 13 44.54 -4.48 -29.17
CA ILE A 13 43.97 -5.73 -29.66
C ILE A 13 44.82 -6.82 -29.02
N VAL A 14 44.25 -7.61 -28.09
CA VAL A 14 44.69 -9.00 -27.88
C VAL A 14 43.47 -9.89 -27.66
N LEU A 15 43.47 -10.90 -28.52
CA LEU A 15 42.62 -12.06 -28.73
C LEU A 15 42.57 -13.04 -27.53
N LEU A 16 41.70 -14.07 -27.66
CA LEU A 16 41.45 -15.27 -26.82
C LEU A 16 40.29 -15.08 -25.81
N CYS A 17 39.25 -15.93 -25.75
CA CYS A 17 39.13 -17.31 -26.19
C CYS A 17 37.67 -17.68 -26.49
N LEU A 18 37.49 -18.59 -27.46
CA LEU A 18 36.29 -19.37 -27.71
C LEU A 18 35.79 -20.05 -26.42
N VAL A 19 34.55 -19.77 -26.02
CA VAL A 19 33.66 -20.77 -25.39
C VAL A 19 32.27 -20.57 -25.99
N ALA A 20 32.08 -21.09 -27.19
CA ALA A 20 30.74 -21.36 -27.70
C ALA A 20 30.32 -22.76 -27.25
N THR A 21 29.01 -22.91 -27.04
CA THR A 21 28.27 -24.18 -26.89
C THR A 21 28.41 -24.92 -25.55
N LEU A 22 27.65 -24.48 -24.53
CA LEU A 22 27.01 -25.33 -23.49
C LEU A 22 26.16 -24.46 -22.53
N ALA A 23 25.22 -23.66 -23.04
CA ALA A 23 24.24 -22.96 -22.18
C ALA A 23 22.82 -22.87 -22.77
N SER A 24 22.54 -23.63 -23.85
CA SER A 24 21.23 -23.66 -24.50
C SER A 24 20.39 -24.89 -24.14
N ARG A 25 20.81 -25.68 -23.14
CA ARG A 25 20.05 -26.83 -22.60
C ARG A 25 19.59 -26.69 -21.15
N ALA A 26 20.00 -25.66 -20.42
CA ALA A 26 19.53 -25.41 -19.05
C ALA A 26 18.21 -24.63 -18.99
N ARG A 27 17.90 -23.79 -20.00
CA ARG A 27 16.65 -23.00 -20.06
C ARG A 27 15.41 -23.75 -20.54
N ALA A 28 15.56 -24.96 -21.09
CA ALA A 28 14.43 -25.79 -21.52
C ALA A 28 13.91 -26.72 -20.41
N GLN A 29 14.58 -26.75 -19.25
CA GLN A 29 14.20 -27.64 -18.14
C GLN A 29 13.67 -26.88 -16.91
N GLU A 30 13.88 -25.56 -16.84
CA GLU A 30 13.27 -24.70 -15.80
C GLU A 30 11.80 -24.35 -16.10
N SER A 31 11.36 -24.46 -17.36
CA SER A 31 9.95 -24.25 -17.75
C SER A 31 9.07 -25.50 -17.61
N ALA A 32 9.65 -26.65 -17.27
CA ALA A 32 8.92 -27.91 -17.07
C ALA A 32 8.65 -28.25 -15.59
N SER A 33 9.31 -27.56 -14.66
CA SER A 33 9.15 -27.77 -13.21
C SER A 33 8.13 -26.83 -12.54
N ALA A 34 7.62 -25.82 -13.23
CA ALA A 34 6.52 -24.96 -12.73
C ALA A 34 5.11 -25.56 -12.96
N GLN A 35 5.01 -26.73 -13.60
CA GLN A 35 3.75 -27.43 -13.88
C GLN A 35 3.59 -28.78 -13.14
N ALA A 36 4.48 -29.10 -12.20
CA ALA A 36 4.47 -30.37 -11.49
C ALA A 36 4.56 -30.20 -9.96
N GLN A 37 3.60 -29.47 -9.39
CA GLN A 37 3.16 -29.67 -8.01
C GLN A 37 1.63 -29.68 -7.99
N GLN A 38 1.04 -30.64 -8.72
CA GLN A 38 -0.32 -31.11 -8.43
C GLN A 38 -0.19 -32.18 -7.34
N GLY A 39 -0.57 -31.79 -6.11
CA GLY A 39 -0.54 -32.63 -4.92
C GLY A 39 -1.35 -33.92 -5.09
N ALA A 40 -0.86 -34.98 -4.44
CA ALA A 40 -1.43 -36.31 -4.46
C ALA A 40 -2.83 -36.37 -3.80
N ALA A 41 -3.67 -37.23 -4.35
CA ALA A 41 -5.11 -37.37 -4.11
C ALA A 41 -5.52 -37.69 -2.65
N ALA A 42 -6.03 -36.69 -1.95
CA ALA A 42 -7.30 -36.81 -1.20
C ALA A 42 -8.44 -36.43 -2.16
N GLN A 43 -9.67 -36.93 -1.98
CA GLN A 43 -10.82 -36.68 -2.87
C GLN A 43 -10.83 -35.23 -3.38
N ALA A 44 -10.40 -35.03 -4.63
CA ALA A 44 -10.11 -33.71 -5.13
C ALA A 44 -11.44 -32.97 -5.27
N ALA A 45 -11.59 -31.88 -4.53
CA ALA A 45 -12.68 -30.94 -4.74
C ALA A 45 -12.80 -30.62 -6.24
N THR A 46 -14.01 -30.72 -6.78
CA THR A 46 -14.23 -30.40 -8.20
C THR A 46 -14.18 -28.90 -8.35
N LEU A 47 -13.15 -28.40 -9.04
CA LEU A 47 -12.98 -26.98 -9.32
C LEU A 47 -13.68 -26.61 -10.63
N GLU A 48 -14.36 -25.47 -10.60
CA GLU A 48 -14.99 -24.87 -11.78
C GLU A 48 -14.41 -23.48 -12.02
N ASP A 49 -14.05 -23.21 -13.27
CA ASP A 49 -13.61 -21.90 -13.74
C ASP A 49 -14.81 -21.04 -14.12
N PHE A 50 -14.81 -19.77 -13.71
CA PHE A 50 -15.77 -18.78 -14.16
C PHE A 50 -15.16 -17.39 -14.18
N ASP A 51 -15.72 -16.50 -15.00
CA ASP A 51 -15.23 -15.13 -15.14
C ASP A 51 -16.20 -14.13 -14.51
N ARG A 52 -15.66 -13.09 -13.87
CA ARG A 52 -16.39 -11.88 -13.50
C ARG A 52 -15.82 -10.69 -14.25
N GLN A 53 -16.71 -9.90 -14.84
CA GLN A 53 -16.34 -8.70 -15.56
C GLN A 53 -16.74 -7.46 -14.76
N LEU A 54 -15.81 -6.51 -14.60
CA LEU A 54 -16.08 -5.20 -14.03
C LEU A 54 -15.90 -4.10 -15.11
N GLY A 55 -16.73 -3.08 -15.02
CA GLY A 55 -16.78 -2.00 -16.02
C GLY A 55 -17.78 -2.27 -17.16
N PRO A 56 -17.61 -1.62 -18.32
CA PRO A 56 -16.43 -0.87 -18.75
C PRO A 56 -16.24 0.44 -17.98
N PHE A 57 -14.98 0.79 -17.75
CA PHE A 57 -14.53 2.04 -17.15
C PHE A 57 -14.00 2.98 -18.22
N GLU A 58 -14.35 4.26 -18.15
CA GLU A 58 -13.84 5.26 -19.09
C GLU A 58 -12.73 6.10 -18.44
N ILE A 59 -11.54 6.07 -19.04
CA ILE A 59 -10.37 6.81 -18.59
C ILE A 59 -9.89 7.68 -19.75
N ARG A 60 -10.10 9.00 -19.64
CA ARG A 60 -9.73 10.00 -20.66
C ARG A 60 -10.24 9.63 -22.07
N GLY A 61 -11.49 9.15 -22.17
CA GLY A 61 -12.14 8.77 -23.43
C GLY A 61 -11.78 7.39 -23.97
N GLN A 62 -10.89 6.64 -23.29
CA GLN A 62 -10.62 5.24 -23.60
C GLN A 62 -11.39 4.32 -22.66
N ARG A 63 -11.94 3.22 -23.19
CA ARG A 63 -12.71 2.24 -22.41
C ARG A 63 -11.85 1.05 -22.04
N PHE A 64 -11.89 0.69 -20.76
CA PHE A 64 -11.21 -0.46 -20.19
C PHE A 64 -12.20 -1.37 -19.48
N THR A 65 -11.96 -2.67 -19.55
CA THR A 65 -12.72 -3.70 -18.85
C THR A 65 -11.76 -4.47 -17.97
N VAL A 66 -12.15 -4.73 -16.73
CA VAL A 66 -11.42 -5.62 -15.84
C VAL A 66 -12.06 -7.00 -15.90
N LEU A 67 -11.25 -8.02 -16.13
CA LEU A 67 -11.68 -9.41 -16.15
C LEU A 67 -11.01 -10.16 -14.98
N LEU A 68 -11.84 -10.74 -14.14
CA LEU A 68 -11.43 -11.56 -13.01
C LEU A 68 -11.70 -13.01 -13.39
N HIS A 69 -10.65 -13.79 -13.54
CA HIS A 69 -10.74 -15.23 -13.71
C HIS A 69 -10.75 -15.87 -12.33
N MET A 70 -11.85 -16.51 -12.00
CA MET A 70 -12.14 -17.05 -10.68
C MET A 70 -12.21 -18.58 -10.76
N LYS A 71 -11.87 -19.23 -9.65
CA LYS A 71 -12.19 -20.64 -9.40
C LYS A 71 -13.20 -20.74 -8.28
N ARG A 72 -14.15 -21.67 -8.42
CA ARG A 72 -15.05 -22.08 -7.34
C ARG A 72 -14.97 -23.57 -7.07
N ILE A 73 -15.17 -23.95 -5.81
CA ILE A 73 -15.32 -25.35 -5.39
C ILE A 73 -16.80 -25.75 -5.52
N ARG A 74 -17.06 -26.90 -6.16
CA ARG A 74 -18.41 -27.44 -6.33
C ARG A 74 -18.72 -28.46 -5.23
N GLY A 75 -19.66 -28.14 -4.34
CA GLY A 75 -20.15 -29.05 -3.30
C GLY A 75 -21.57 -28.71 -2.81
N GLU A 76 -22.35 -29.71 -2.36
CA GLU A 76 -23.75 -29.56 -1.93
C GLU A 76 -23.92 -28.90 -0.55
N LYS A 77 -22.83 -28.71 0.21
CA LYS A 77 -22.83 -28.05 1.52
C LYS A 77 -21.63 -27.13 1.62
N ALA A 78 -21.76 -25.89 1.16
CA ALA A 78 -20.78 -24.86 1.49
C ALA A 78 -20.77 -24.69 3.02
N VAL A 79 -19.67 -25.04 3.67
CA VAL A 79 -19.46 -24.84 5.11
C VAL A 79 -19.32 -23.34 5.41
N ASP A 80 -18.77 -22.58 4.45
CA ASP A 80 -18.65 -21.13 4.46
C ASP A 80 -18.68 -20.59 3.03
N PRO A 81 -19.70 -19.82 2.60
CA PRO A 81 -19.80 -19.25 1.26
C PRO A 81 -18.61 -18.37 0.85
N ASP A 82 -17.96 -17.69 1.81
CA ASP A 82 -16.89 -16.72 1.53
C ASP A 82 -15.56 -17.41 1.19
N SER A 83 -15.45 -18.71 1.48
CA SER A 83 -14.26 -19.54 1.27
C SER A 83 -14.33 -20.41 0.01
N GLN A 84 -15.38 -20.28 -0.81
CA GLN A 84 -15.66 -21.17 -1.95
C GLN A 84 -15.22 -20.62 -3.30
N GLU A 85 -14.72 -19.39 -3.35
CA GLU A 85 -14.26 -18.73 -4.57
C GLU A 85 -12.91 -18.05 -4.36
N THR A 86 -12.04 -18.11 -5.36
CA THR A 86 -10.76 -17.41 -5.32
C THR A 86 -10.37 -16.89 -6.70
N LEU A 87 -9.74 -15.71 -6.73
CA LEU A 87 -9.17 -15.11 -7.93
C LEU A 87 -7.90 -15.85 -8.30
N VAL A 88 -7.79 -16.26 -9.57
CA VAL A 88 -6.58 -16.93 -10.09
C VAL A 88 -5.86 -16.10 -11.15
N LYS A 89 -6.57 -15.21 -11.83
CA LYS A 89 -5.97 -14.26 -12.77
C LYS A 89 -6.80 -12.98 -12.87
N PHE A 90 -6.11 -11.85 -12.93
CA PHE A 90 -6.67 -10.53 -13.14
C PHE A 90 -6.14 -9.98 -14.47
N GLU A 91 -7.02 -9.40 -15.29
CA GLU A 91 -6.64 -8.74 -16.54
C GLU A 91 -7.34 -7.38 -16.68
N ILE A 92 -6.65 -6.39 -17.24
CA ILE A 92 -7.25 -5.14 -17.71
C ILE A 92 -7.11 -5.07 -19.23
N LYS A 93 -8.25 -5.01 -19.93
CA LYS A 93 -8.34 -4.98 -21.39
C LYS A 93 -8.89 -3.65 -21.88
N ASP A 94 -8.45 -3.19 -23.03
CA ASP A 94 -9.13 -2.10 -23.73
C ASP A 94 -10.33 -2.60 -24.55
N ALA A 95 -11.06 -1.66 -25.18
CA ALA A 95 -12.20 -1.98 -26.04
C ALA A 95 -11.86 -2.85 -27.27
N GLY A 96 -10.58 -2.91 -27.68
CA GLY A 96 -10.10 -3.78 -28.75
C GLY A 96 -9.74 -5.19 -28.26
N GLY A 97 -9.84 -5.45 -26.95
CA GLY A 97 -9.47 -6.71 -26.33
C GLY A 97 -7.97 -6.87 -26.05
N VAL A 98 -7.16 -5.81 -26.24
CA VAL A 98 -5.73 -5.84 -25.93
C VAL A 98 -5.56 -5.79 -24.42
N VAL A 99 -4.76 -6.72 -23.88
CA VAL A 99 -4.41 -6.76 -22.45
C VAL A 99 -3.31 -5.73 -22.17
N HIS A 100 -3.60 -4.76 -21.30
CA HIS A 100 -2.63 -3.75 -20.86
C HIS A 100 -1.94 -4.13 -19.55
N TYR A 101 -2.60 -4.94 -18.73
CA TYR A 101 -2.07 -5.44 -17.48
C TYR A 101 -2.68 -6.80 -17.16
N ASP A 102 -1.86 -7.73 -16.67
CA ASP A 102 -2.33 -8.97 -16.07
C ASP A 102 -1.53 -9.33 -14.81
N LYS A 103 -2.18 -10.09 -13.93
CA LYS A 103 -1.57 -10.64 -12.71
C LYS A 103 -2.16 -12.02 -12.45
N ILE A 104 -1.29 -12.97 -12.11
CA ILE A 104 -1.68 -14.35 -11.74
C ILE A 104 -1.58 -14.49 -10.23
N PHE A 105 -2.53 -15.19 -9.63
CA PHE A 105 -2.61 -15.46 -8.21
C PHE A 105 -2.51 -16.98 -7.98
N PRO A 106 -1.50 -17.46 -7.24
CA PRO A 106 -1.45 -18.85 -6.85
C PRO A 106 -2.61 -19.17 -5.90
N TYR A 107 -3.05 -20.42 -5.88
CA TYR A 107 -4.08 -20.89 -4.97
C TYR A 107 -3.79 -22.33 -4.54
N GLU A 108 -4.23 -22.67 -3.33
CA GLU A 108 -4.15 -24.03 -2.78
C GLU A 108 -5.53 -24.45 -2.27
N VAL A 109 -5.82 -25.73 -2.41
CA VAL A 109 -7.09 -26.34 -2.00
C VAL A 109 -6.79 -27.41 -0.96
N GLU A 110 -7.43 -27.31 0.20
CA GLU A 110 -7.34 -28.30 1.26
C GLU A 110 -8.75 -28.80 1.59
N GLY A 111 -9.01 -30.09 1.31
CA GLY A 111 -10.35 -30.65 1.48
C GLY A 111 -11.35 -30.01 0.52
N ASP A 112 -12.35 -29.33 1.07
CA ASP A 112 -13.48 -28.68 0.36
C ASP A 112 -13.45 -27.14 0.41
N ARG A 113 -12.28 -26.56 0.70
CA ARG A 113 -12.07 -25.10 0.74
C ARG A 113 -10.74 -24.68 0.12
N PHE A 114 -10.64 -23.41 -0.26
CA PHE A 114 -9.35 -22.79 -0.53
C PHE A 114 -8.63 -22.51 0.80
N VAL A 115 -7.31 -22.70 0.83
CA VAL A 115 -6.47 -22.33 1.99
C VAL A 115 -6.49 -20.81 2.19
N GLU A 116 -6.41 -20.08 1.08
CA GLU A 116 -6.56 -18.63 1.00
C GLU A 116 -7.48 -18.27 -0.18
N THR A 117 -8.44 -17.38 0.05
CA THR A 117 -9.27 -16.78 -1.00
C THR A 117 -8.76 -15.38 -1.31
N THR A 118 -8.44 -15.14 -2.58
CA THR A 118 -8.12 -13.81 -3.09
C THR A 118 -9.32 -13.22 -3.83
N GLY A 119 -9.59 -11.95 -3.63
CA GLY A 119 -10.56 -11.16 -4.37
C GLY A 119 -9.93 -9.90 -4.96
N ALA A 120 -10.61 -9.31 -5.93
CA ALA A 120 -10.27 -7.98 -6.44
C ALA A 120 -11.53 -7.20 -6.79
N SER A 121 -11.46 -5.88 -6.62
CA SER A 121 -12.45 -4.92 -7.10
C SER A 121 -11.76 -3.79 -7.85
N ALA A 122 -12.52 -3.08 -8.67
CA ALA A 122 -12.02 -1.96 -9.45
C ALA A 122 -13.05 -0.84 -9.49
N GLN A 123 -12.61 0.39 -9.25
CA GLN A 123 -13.43 1.59 -9.25
C GLN A 123 -12.76 2.71 -10.06
N PRO A 124 -13.53 3.54 -10.78
CA PRO A 124 -13.00 4.77 -11.36
C PRO A 124 -12.37 5.65 -10.27
N LEU A 125 -11.17 6.14 -10.54
CA LEU A 125 -10.47 7.10 -9.70
C LEU A 125 -10.52 8.46 -10.39
N GLN A 126 -11.05 9.47 -9.70
CA GLN A 126 -11.19 10.81 -10.26
C GLN A 126 -10.51 11.85 -9.36
N GLY A 127 -9.58 12.58 -9.95
CA GLY A 127 -8.98 13.76 -9.34
C GLY A 127 -9.18 15.01 -10.19
N LYS A 128 -8.66 16.13 -9.71
CA LYS A 128 -8.72 17.42 -10.41
C LYS A 128 -7.71 17.49 -11.55
N GLN A 129 -6.56 16.84 -11.40
CA GLN A 129 -5.46 16.87 -12.35
C GLN A 129 -5.46 15.65 -13.30
N GLY A 130 -6.21 14.60 -12.96
CA GLY A 130 -6.29 13.40 -13.77
C GLY A 130 -7.38 12.45 -13.35
N SER A 131 -7.47 11.33 -14.05
CA SER A 131 -8.36 10.22 -13.74
C SER A 131 -7.68 8.89 -14.06
N GLY A 132 -8.20 7.82 -13.47
CA GLY A 132 -7.63 6.50 -13.58
C GLY A 132 -8.58 5.42 -13.06
N LEU A 133 -7.99 4.29 -12.68
CA LEU A 133 -8.66 3.17 -12.05
C LEU A 133 -7.94 2.88 -10.73
N LEU A 134 -8.71 2.75 -9.65
CA LEU A 134 -8.23 2.18 -8.40
C LEU A 134 -8.63 0.71 -8.37
N VAL A 135 -7.64 -0.16 -8.22
CA VAL A 135 -7.85 -1.59 -8.01
C VAL A 135 -7.54 -1.91 -6.56
N THR A 136 -8.46 -2.61 -5.90
CA THR A 136 -8.29 -3.10 -4.53
C THR A 136 -8.24 -4.61 -4.57
N TYR A 137 -7.17 -5.20 -4.04
CA TYR A 137 -7.05 -6.65 -3.86
C TYR A 137 -7.29 -6.97 -2.39
N GLY A 138 -7.89 -8.13 -2.12
CA GLY A 138 -8.10 -8.65 -0.79
C GLY A 138 -7.72 -10.13 -0.69
N ALA A 139 -7.18 -10.56 0.45
CA ALA A 139 -6.93 -11.97 0.74
C ALA A 139 -7.57 -12.35 2.09
N SER A 140 -8.08 -13.58 2.19
CA SER A 140 -8.65 -14.15 3.41
C SER A 140 -8.18 -15.61 3.59
N PRO A 141 -7.76 -16.04 4.80
CA PRO A 141 -7.71 -15.24 6.02
C PRO A 141 -6.61 -14.18 5.98
N SER A 142 -6.78 -13.08 6.73
CA SER A 142 -5.79 -12.03 6.88
C SER A 142 -5.54 -11.67 8.35
N THR A 143 -4.42 -10.99 8.62
CA THR A 143 -4.21 -10.35 9.92
C THR A 143 -5.28 -9.25 10.15
N PRO A 144 -5.67 -8.97 11.40
CA PRO A 144 -6.53 -7.84 11.70
C PRO A 144 -5.98 -6.55 11.08
N LEU A 145 -6.86 -5.75 10.47
CA LEU A 145 -6.50 -4.50 9.76
C LEU A 145 -5.60 -4.70 8.52
N GLY A 146 -5.15 -5.91 8.23
CA GLY A 146 -4.40 -6.27 7.04
C GLY A 146 -5.26 -6.96 5.99
N GLY A 147 -4.60 -7.45 4.94
CA GLY A 147 -5.22 -8.27 3.91
C GLY A 147 -5.78 -7.50 2.72
N LEU A 148 -5.74 -6.16 2.73
CA LEU A 148 -6.06 -5.35 1.56
C LEU A 148 -4.81 -4.71 0.97
N SER A 149 -4.81 -4.54 -0.36
CA SER A 149 -3.83 -3.71 -1.06
C SER A 149 -4.47 -2.91 -2.19
N TRP A 150 -3.89 -1.74 -2.48
CA TRP A 150 -4.43 -0.78 -3.45
C TRP A 150 -3.44 -0.48 -4.55
N GLN A 151 -3.91 -0.37 -5.79
CA GLN A 151 -3.06 -0.05 -6.93
C GLN A 151 -3.76 0.94 -7.87
N VAL A 152 -3.06 2.02 -8.20
CA VAL A 152 -3.56 3.05 -9.12
C VAL A 152 -3.07 2.77 -10.54
N PHE A 153 -4.00 2.82 -11.49
CA PHE A 153 -3.72 2.72 -12.93
C PHE A 153 -4.20 3.99 -13.63
N SER A 154 -3.44 4.47 -14.62
CA SER A 154 -3.90 5.51 -15.53
C SER A 154 -3.18 5.42 -16.87
N LEU A 155 -3.60 6.24 -17.84
CA LEU A 155 -2.93 6.33 -19.11
C LEU A 155 -1.57 7.01 -18.94
N PHE A 156 -0.52 6.37 -19.45
CA PHE A 156 0.83 6.91 -19.40
C PHE A 156 0.92 8.28 -20.07
N ALA A 157 1.32 9.30 -19.31
CA ALA A 157 1.39 10.70 -19.70
C ALA A 157 2.79 11.16 -20.16
N GLY A 158 3.61 10.25 -20.71
CA GLY A 158 4.94 10.58 -21.22
C GLY A 158 4.92 11.28 -22.59
N PRO A 159 6.10 11.55 -23.18
CA PRO A 159 6.18 12.22 -24.47
C PRO A 159 5.48 11.39 -25.57
N PRO A 160 4.94 12.02 -26.63
CA PRO A 160 4.20 11.31 -27.68
C PRO A 160 4.97 10.19 -28.37
N THR A 161 6.31 10.27 -28.34
CA THR A 161 7.24 9.29 -28.89
C THR A 161 7.51 8.09 -27.98
N ALA A 162 7.04 8.13 -26.73
CA ALA A 162 7.24 7.03 -25.79
C ALA A 162 6.43 5.79 -26.23
N PRO A 163 7.02 4.57 -26.19
CA PRO A 163 6.31 3.34 -26.56
C PRO A 163 5.06 3.03 -25.73
N LEU A 164 4.96 3.64 -24.54
CA LEU A 164 3.84 3.48 -23.61
C LEU A 164 2.79 4.58 -23.75
N ASN A 165 2.99 5.60 -24.59
CA ASN A 165 2.06 6.72 -24.70
C ASN A 165 0.62 6.24 -24.97
N GLY A 166 -0.31 6.67 -24.12
CA GLY A 166 -1.71 6.29 -24.21
C GLY A 166 -2.04 4.84 -23.80
N LYS A 167 -1.06 4.05 -23.33
CA LYS A 167 -1.32 2.74 -22.71
C LYS A 167 -1.67 2.91 -21.24
N LEU A 168 -2.55 2.05 -20.74
CA LEU A 168 -2.84 1.98 -19.32
C LEU A 168 -1.65 1.34 -18.60
N VAL A 169 -1.16 1.99 -17.55
CA VAL A 169 -0.03 1.50 -16.76
C VAL A 169 -0.33 1.65 -15.26
N PRO A 170 0.19 0.74 -14.42
CA PRO A 170 0.19 0.96 -12.97
C PRO A 170 1.14 2.11 -12.61
N PHE A 171 0.78 2.92 -11.62
CA PHE A 171 1.62 3.99 -11.07
C PHE A 171 2.52 3.52 -9.92
N SER A 172 2.24 2.34 -9.36
CA SER A 172 3.06 1.66 -8.37
C SER A 172 2.77 0.16 -8.40
N LYS A 173 3.55 -0.63 -7.66
CA LYS A 173 3.10 -1.95 -7.21
C LYS A 173 1.92 -1.80 -6.22
N PRO A 174 1.19 -2.89 -5.92
CA PRO A 174 0.14 -2.82 -4.90
C PRO A 174 0.69 -2.32 -3.57
N ILE A 175 -0.01 -1.33 -2.99
CA ILE A 175 0.32 -0.71 -1.72
C ILE A 175 -0.42 -1.48 -0.64
N TYR A 176 0.29 -2.05 0.32
CA TYR A 176 -0.27 -2.77 1.47
C TYR A 176 0.07 -2.04 2.76
N LEU A 177 -0.82 -2.13 3.75
CA LEU A 177 -0.67 -1.52 5.08
C LEU A 177 -1.61 -2.22 6.07
N GLU A 178 -1.36 -1.98 7.36
CA GLU A 178 -2.32 -2.26 8.42
C GLU A 178 -3.25 -1.05 8.57
N GLY A 179 -4.47 -1.16 8.09
CA GLY A 179 -5.48 -0.12 8.12
C GLY A 179 -6.34 -0.08 6.86
N SER A 180 -6.66 1.12 6.36
CA SER A 180 -7.60 1.27 5.25
C SER A 180 -7.36 2.51 4.40
N LEU A 181 -7.86 2.50 3.16
CA LEU A 181 -8.06 3.73 2.38
C LEU A 181 -9.27 4.49 2.93
N ILE A 182 -9.14 5.81 3.10
CA ILE A 182 -10.21 6.69 3.61
C ILE A 182 -11.04 7.26 2.44
N ASN A 183 -10.41 7.46 1.29
CA ASN A 183 -11.10 7.92 0.08
C ASN A 183 -12.02 6.82 -0.47
N GLY A 184 -13.30 7.13 -0.60
CA GLY A 184 -14.29 6.21 -1.12
C GLY A 184 -14.79 5.27 -0.03
N GLU A 185 -15.88 5.66 0.63
CA GLU A 185 -16.62 4.72 1.48
C GLU A 185 -17.05 3.50 0.64
N SER A 186 -17.06 2.33 1.26
CA SER A 186 -17.46 1.08 0.60
C SER A 186 -18.85 1.23 -0.04
N GLY A 187 -18.91 1.14 -1.37
CA GLY A 187 -20.15 1.30 -2.14
C GLY A 187 -20.22 2.58 -2.98
N GLU A 188 -19.26 3.50 -2.87
CA GLU A 188 -19.19 4.62 -3.79
C GLU A 188 -18.83 4.15 -5.22
N PRO A 189 -19.55 4.61 -6.25
CA PRO A 189 -19.32 4.17 -7.62
C PRO A 189 -18.03 4.76 -8.23
N VAL A 190 -17.46 5.80 -7.61
CA VAL A 190 -16.27 6.52 -8.05
C VAL A 190 -15.49 6.96 -6.83
N VAL A 191 -14.20 6.63 -6.78
CA VAL A 191 -13.30 7.11 -5.73
C VAL A 191 -12.78 8.49 -6.14
N ARG A 192 -13.06 9.50 -5.31
CA ARG A 192 -12.55 10.85 -5.54
C ARG A 192 -11.29 11.10 -4.72
N THR A 193 -10.27 11.64 -5.37
CA THR A 193 -9.09 12.12 -4.65
C THR A 193 -9.45 13.35 -3.83
N SER A 194 -8.74 13.54 -2.74
CA SER A 194 -8.86 14.73 -1.91
C SER A 194 -7.78 15.74 -2.29
N GLU A 195 -7.87 16.92 -1.68
CA GLU A 195 -6.77 17.88 -1.61
C GLU A 195 -6.30 17.99 -0.17
N GLU A 196 -5.02 18.26 0.02
CA GLU A 196 -4.45 18.57 1.32
C GLU A 196 -4.06 20.05 1.36
N PRO A 197 -4.41 20.79 2.43
CA PRO A 197 -3.93 22.16 2.59
C PRO A 197 -2.40 22.19 2.48
N ARG A 198 -1.87 23.07 1.63
CA ARG A 198 -0.44 23.20 1.28
C ARG A 198 0.12 22.16 0.30
N LEU A 199 -0.67 21.18 -0.13
CA LEU A 199 -0.31 20.30 -1.24
C LEU A 199 -1.13 20.67 -2.48
N GLN A 200 -0.43 21.09 -3.54
CA GLN A 200 -1.05 21.25 -4.85
C GLN A 200 -1.05 19.90 -5.57
N GLY A 201 -2.13 19.14 -5.46
CA GLY A 201 -2.27 17.88 -6.19
C GLY A 201 -3.36 16.99 -5.65
N ASP A 202 -3.66 15.96 -6.43
CA ASP A 202 -4.61 14.91 -6.06
C ASP A 202 -3.95 13.95 -5.08
N VAL A 203 -4.62 13.68 -3.95
CA VAL A 203 -4.13 12.76 -2.91
C VAL A 203 -5.15 11.68 -2.57
N LEU A 204 -4.61 10.53 -2.15
CA LEU A 204 -5.34 9.46 -1.48
C LEU A 204 -4.87 9.39 -0.03
N HIS A 205 -5.80 9.43 0.92
CA HIS A 205 -5.57 9.32 2.34
C HIS A 205 -5.71 7.89 2.79
N PHE A 206 -4.66 7.39 3.45
CA PHE A 206 -4.64 6.08 4.07
C PHE A 206 -4.64 6.24 5.60
N ARG A 207 -5.52 5.50 6.26
CA ARG A 207 -5.58 5.33 7.70
C ARG A 207 -4.63 4.18 8.04
N VAL A 208 -3.52 4.48 8.71
CA VAL A 208 -2.46 3.53 9.03
C VAL A 208 -2.44 3.29 10.54
N TRP A 209 -2.44 2.03 10.95
CA TRP A 209 -2.39 1.63 12.36
C TRP A 209 -0.99 1.79 12.93
N THR A 210 -0.88 2.32 14.15
CA THR A 210 0.40 2.49 14.87
C THR A 210 0.64 1.43 15.94
N GLY A 211 -0.34 0.56 16.21
CA GLY A 211 -0.35 -0.30 17.40
C GLY A 211 -1.26 0.22 18.53
N ASN A 212 -1.53 1.54 18.56
CA ASN A 212 -2.34 2.19 19.62
C ASN A 212 -3.45 3.09 19.07
N PHE A 213 -3.21 3.73 17.93
CA PHE A 213 -4.14 4.64 17.27
C PHE A 213 -3.89 4.64 15.76
N TYR A 214 -4.67 5.41 15.00
CA TYR A 214 -4.45 5.56 13.57
C TYR A 214 -3.86 6.92 13.21
N VAL A 215 -2.99 6.92 12.22
CA VAL A 215 -2.49 8.13 11.57
C VAL A 215 -2.98 8.21 10.13
N MET A 216 -3.20 9.42 9.63
CA MET A 216 -3.70 9.65 8.29
C MET A 216 -2.56 10.08 7.36
N ILE A 217 -2.13 9.18 6.48
CA ILE A 217 -1.02 9.40 5.56
C ILE A 217 -1.55 9.68 4.15
N PRO A 218 -1.34 10.88 3.58
CA PRO A 218 -1.66 11.13 2.19
C PRO A 218 -0.55 10.65 1.26
N LEU A 219 -0.96 9.92 0.24
CA LEU A 219 -0.16 9.61 -0.93
C LEU A 219 -0.58 10.52 -2.08
N ARG A 220 0.39 11.18 -2.71
CA ARG A 220 0.15 12.05 -3.85
C ARG A 220 0.24 11.28 -5.14
N ILE A 221 -0.77 11.46 -5.98
CA ILE A 221 -0.78 10.93 -7.34
C ILE A 221 -0.13 11.96 -8.26
N LEU A 222 0.97 11.56 -8.90
CA LEU A 222 1.73 12.40 -9.82
C LEU A 222 1.39 11.97 -11.25
N TRP A 223 0.20 12.40 -11.72
CA TRP A 223 -0.37 11.97 -13.02
C TRP A 223 0.59 12.11 -14.20
N PHE A 224 1.37 13.20 -14.26
CA PHE A 224 2.31 13.44 -15.35
C PHE A 224 3.62 12.64 -15.23
N GLN A 225 3.93 12.15 -14.03
CA GLN A 225 5.10 11.31 -13.76
C GLN A 225 4.74 9.82 -13.74
N ASN A 226 3.45 9.48 -13.83
CA ASN A 226 2.93 8.13 -13.76
C ASN A 226 3.36 7.40 -12.48
N THR A 227 3.36 8.10 -11.35
CA THR A 227 3.79 7.57 -10.05
C THR A 227 2.85 7.99 -8.93
N ILE A 228 2.90 7.24 -7.84
CA ILE A 228 2.27 7.58 -6.55
C ILE A 228 3.30 7.35 -5.44
N GLY A 229 3.24 8.18 -4.39
CA GLY A 229 4.10 8.02 -3.21
C GLY A 229 3.73 9.00 -2.11
N PRO A 230 4.48 9.02 -0.98
CA PRO A 230 4.22 9.92 0.14
C PRO A 230 4.12 11.36 -0.33
N ALA A 231 3.04 12.05 0.05
CA ALA A 231 2.78 13.40 -0.45
C ALA A 231 3.75 14.43 0.13
N TRP A 232 4.27 14.17 1.33
CA TRP A 232 5.22 15.02 2.03
C TRP A 232 6.60 14.36 2.10
N ARG A 233 7.64 15.20 2.06
CA ARG A 233 9.01 14.86 2.43
C ARG A 233 9.40 15.79 3.57
N CYS A 234 9.07 15.40 4.79
CA CYS A 234 9.27 16.23 5.96
C CYS A 234 10.70 16.08 6.48
N GLN A 235 11.22 17.16 7.06
CA GLN A 235 12.47 17.17 7.79
C GLN A 235 12.27 18.01 9.04
N LYS A 236 12.57 17.42 10.20
CA LYS A 236 12.52 18.09 11.50
C LYS A 236 13.91 18.11 12.11
N MET A 237 14.31 19.26 12.65
CA MET A 237 15.50 19.35 13.49
C MET A 237 15.18 18.80 14.88
N THR A 238 15.94 17.81 15.31
CA THR A 238 15.89 17.20 16.65
C THR A 238 17.21 17.46 17.37
N ALA A 239 17.29 17.17 18.67
CA ALA A 239 18.54 17.22 19.43
C ALA A 239 19.63 16.31 18.81
N ARG A 240 19.21 15.23 18.14
CA ARG A 240 20.10 14.27 17.45
C ARG A 240 20.33 14.60 15.97
N GLY A 241 19.89 15.78 15.51
CA GLY A 241 20.04 16.25 14.13
C GLY A 241 18.76 16.18 13.30
N VAL A 242 18.90 16.30 11.98
CA VAL A 242 17.74 16.31 11.06
C VAL A 242 17.20 14.89 10.88
N LYS A 243 15.91 14.70 11.16
CA LYS A 243 15.19 13.43 10.95
C LYS A 243 14.01 13.60 9.96
N PRO A 244 13.63 12.56 9.21
CA PRO A 244 12.53 12.59 8.25
C PRO A 244 11.14 12.44 8.90
N VAL A 245 10.82 13.27 9.90
CA VAL A 245 9.59 13.19 10.69
C VAL A 245 8.52 14.13 10.14
N CYS A 246 7.31 13.61 9.94
CA CYS A 246 6.13 14.37 9.54
C CYS A 246 5.14 14.52 10.70
N GLU A 247 4.57 15.72 10.84
CA GLU A 247 3.34 15.90 11.63
C GLU A 247 2.14 15.46 10.77
N VAL A 248 1.33 14.54 11.30
CA VAL A 248 0.21 13.91 10.61
C VAL A 248 -1.07 14.00 11.45
N ARG A 249 -2.21 13.98 10.76
CA ARG A 249 -3.52 13.88 11.41
C ARG A 249 -3.70 12.49 12.02
N ILE A 250 -4.49 12.42 13.08
CA ILE A 250 -4.68 11.18 13.84
C ILE A 250 -6.17 10.91 14.05
N GLU A 251 -6.46 9.65 14.32
CA GLU A 251 -7.76 9.16 14.75
C GLU A 251 -7.53 8.16 15.89
N ALA A 252 -8.14 8.42 17.04
CA ALA A 252 -7.93 7.64 18.25
C ALA A 252 -9.20 7.62 19.10
N ASP A 253 -9.57 6.43 19.56
CA ASP A 253 -10.70 6.24 20.46
C ASP A 253 -10.18 5.96 21.88
N ARG A 254 -10.55 6.83 22.82
CA ARG A 254 -10.11 6.70 24.20
C ARG A 254 -10.91 5.63 24.93
N ALA A 255 -10.20 4.65 25.50
CA ALA A 255 -10.71 3.66 26.44
C ALA A 255 -10.00 3.85 27.80
N PRO A 256 -10.55 4.67 28.72
CA PRO A 256 -9.92 4.94 30.01
C PRO A 256 -9.70 3.66 30.82
N ALA A 257 -8.54 3.53 31.46
CA ALA A 257 -8.26 2.43 32.38
C ALA A 257 -9.21 2.42 33.59
N GLU A 258 -9.36 1.26 34.23
CA GLU A 258 -10.17 1.14 35.46
C GLU A 258 -9.51 1.80 36.67
N GLU A 259 -8.20 2.04 36.63
CA GLU A 259 -7.48 2.72 37.69
C GLU A 259 -7.97 4.16 37.88
N ASP A 260 -8.19 4.55 39.14
CA ASP A 260 -8.74 5.86 39.48
C ASP A 260 -7.79 7.02 39.11
N THR A 261 -6.48 6.77 39.02
CA THR A 261 -5.48 7.81 38.76
C THR A 261 -4.19 7.23 38.18
N THR A 262 -3.78 7.73 37.00
CA THR A 262 -2.50 7.45 36.36
C THR A 262 -1.70 8.75 36.16
N PHE A 263 -0.50 8.68 35.59
CA PHE A 263 0.28 9.86 35.22
C PHE A 263 0.91 9.69 33.84
N VAL A 264 1.12 10.81 33.16
CA VAL A 264 1.87 10.86 31.90
C VAL A 264 3.02 11.85 31.97
N ARG A 265 4.05 11.58 31.18
CA ARG A 265 5.17 12.47 30.93
C ARG A 265 4.88 13.32 29.69
N LEU A 266 4.43 14.55 29.88
CA LEU A 266 4.25 15.50 28.77
C LEU A 266 5.57 16.19 28.43
N HIS A 267 6.08 15.93 27.24
CA HIS A 267 7.22 16.63 26.66
C HIS A 267 6.75 17.90 25.93
N PRO A 268 7.50 19.01 26.00
CA PRO A 268 7.13 20.23 25.27
C PRO A 268 7.31 20.07 23.75
N GLU A 269 8.25 19.22 23.33
CA GLU A 269 8.54 18.87 21.94
C GLU A 269 8.52 17.35 21.77
N ALA A 270 8.31 16.88 20.54
CA ALA A 270 8.44 15.46 20.18
C ALA A 270 9.91 15.02 20.09
N ASP A 271 10.63 15.18 21.21
CA ASP A 271 12.03 14.80 21.40
C ASP A 271 12.29 14.68 22.91
N GLU A 272 12.83 13.54 23.35
CA GLU A 272 13.14 13.30 24.77
C GLU A 272 14.16 14.29 25.34
N GLU A 273 15.07 14.80 24.52
CA GLU A 273 16.20 15.64 24.93
C GLU A 273 15.90 17.14 24.84
N MET A 274 14.70 17.53 24.37
CA MET A 274 14.30 18.93 24.23
C MET A 274 13.30 19.37 25.31
N GLY A 275 13.77 20.27 26.18
CA GLY A 275 12.94 20.90 27.22
C GLY A 275 12.74 20.05 28.47
N THR A 276 11.95 20.55 29.41
CA THR A 276 11.66 19.85 30.68
C THR A 276 10.27 19.24 30.62
N ARG A 277 10.18 17.91 30.79
CA ARG A 277 8.90 17.20 30.83
C ARG A 277 8.09 17.55 32.08
N ALA A 278 6.78 17.68 31.91
CA ALA A 278 5.83 17.83 33.00
C ALA A 278 5.17 16.49 33.32
N HIS A 279 4.97 16.19 34.60
CA HIS A 279 4.14 15.05 35.01
C HIS A 279 2.70 15.54 35.17
N VAL A 280 1.78 14.94 34.43
CA VAL A 280 0.36 15.28 34.48
C VAL A 280 -0.42 14.08 34.94
N VAL A 281 -1.25 14.29 35.96
CA VAL A 281 -2.16 13.29 36.50
C VAL A 281 -3.32 13.13 35.53
N VAL A 282 -3.64 11.88 35.17
CA VAL A 282 -4.76 11.55 34.29
C VAL A 282 -5.75 10.73 35.10
N LYS A 283 -7.01 11.12 35.05
CA LYS A 283 -8.13 10.42 35.67
C LYS A 283 -9.08 9.89 34.62
N LYS A 284 -9.98 9.00 35.03
CA LYS A 284 -11.06 8.51 34.18
C LYS A 284 -11.90 9.64 33.57
N ASP A 285 -12.17 10.70 34.35
CA ASP A 285 -12.95 11.87 33.97
C ASP A 285 -12.11 13.04 33.39
N SER A 286 -10.78 12.89 33.32
CA SER A 286 -9.92 13.90 32.67
C SER A 286 -10.35 14.12 31.22
N LYS A 287 -10.31 15.38 30.79
CA LYS A 287 -10.56 15.75 29.40
C LYS A 287 -9.27 15.58 28.60
N VAL A 288 -9.23 14.55 27.75
CA VAL A 288 -8.10 14.25 26.87
C VAL A 288 -8.51 14.53 25.42
N GLU A 289 -7.73 15.37 24.74
CA GLU A 289 -7.86 15.66 23.31
C GLU A 289 -6.59 15.17 22.59
N PHE A 290 -6.77 14.45 21.49
CA PHE A 290 -5.68 13.99 20.64
C PHE A 290 -5.57 14.95 19.44
N LEU A 291 -4.39 15.54 19.23
CA LEU A 291 -4.26 16.71 18.35
C LEU A 291 -3.56 16.38 17.02
N ALA A 292 -2.45 15.66 17.08
CA ALA A 292 -1.62 15.28 15.94
C ALA A 292 -0.64 14.18 16.37
N ALA A 293 0.05 13.56 15.42
CA ALA A 293 1.22 12.73 15.71
C ALA A 293 2.42 13.17 14.88
N GLU A 294 3.61 12.93 15.40
CA GLU A 294 4.87 13.05 14.68
C GLU A 294 5.49 11.68 14.52
N THR A 295 5.78 11.30 13.27
CA THR A 295 6.38 10.01 12.95
C THR A 295 7.12 10.06 11.62
N GLU A 296 8.08 9.15 11.44
CA GLU A 296 8.61 8.84 10.12
C GLU A 296 7.59 8.00 9.34
N VAL A 297 7.35 8.37 8.08
CA VAL A 297 6.52 7.60 7.16
C VAL A 297 7.41 6.58 6.46
N ILE A 298 7.07 5.30 6.61
CA ILE A 298 7.79 4.19 5.99
C ILE A 298 7.16 3.89 4.63
N TRP A 299 7.99 3.91 3.60
CA TRP A 299 7.63 3.55 2.23
C TRP A 299 8.66 2.58 1.67
N ASN A 300 8.38 1.29 1.79
CA ASN A 300 9.30 0.22 1.42
C ASN A 300 8.77 -0.54 0.22
N GLU A 301 9.50 -0.49 -0.91
CA GLU A 301 9.16 -1.27 -2.09
C GLU A 301 10.00 -2.55 -2.12
N ASP A 302 9.33 -3.69 -2.24
CA ASP A 302 9.93 -5.03 -2.36
C ASP A 302 9.54 -5.68 -3.69
N ALA A 303 9.70 -7.00 -3.82
CA ALA A 303 9.33 -7.73 -5.04
C ALA A 303 7.81 -7.69 -5.32
N ASP A 304 7.00 -7.77 -4.27
CA ASP A 304 5.58 -8.10 -4.30
C ASP A 304 4.67 -6.87 -4.19
N GLY A 305 5.16 -5.80 -3.54
CA GLY A 305 4.37 -4.61 -3.29
C GLY A 305 5.14 -3.43 -2.73
N VAL A 306 4.38 -2.47 -2.20
CA VAL A 306 4.87 -1.34 -1.42
C VAL A 306 4.24 -1.42 -0.03
N GLY A 307 5.05 -1.61 1.00
CA GLY A 307 4.63 -1.46 2.39
C GLY A 307 4.54 0.01 2.77
N LEU A 308 3.34 0.47 3.11
CA LEU A 308 3.10 1.77 3.73
C LEU A 308 2.90 1.57 5.23
N GLY A 309 3.74 2.24 6.03
CA GLY A 309 3.67 2.18 7.48
C GLY A 309 4.22 3.43 8.13
N VAL A 310 4.45 3.33 9.43
CA VAL A 310 5.12 4.35 10.23
C VAL A 310 6.16 3.72 11.13
N SER A 311 7.16 4.49 11.55
CA SER A 311 8.17 4.03 12.50
C SER A 311 7.58 3.70 13.86
N ASP A 312 8.25 2.83 14.62
CA ASP A 312 7.87 2.52 16.01
C ASP A 312 8.04 3.72 16.97
N ASP A 313 8.87 4.71 16.61
CA ASP A 313 9.09 5.96 17.37
C ASP A 313 8.02 7.01 17.04
N VAL A 314 6.75 6.72 17.38
CA VAL A 314 5.62 7.63 17.17
C VAL A 314 5.39 8.53 18.37
N TRP A 315 5.34 9.84 18.13
CA TRP A 315 4.98 10.83 19.14
C TRP A 315 3.54 11.29 18.95
N LEU A 316 2.72 11.24 19.99
CA LEU A 316 1.34 11.73 20.00
C LEU A 316 1.27 13.07 20.74
N LYS A 317 0.74 14.09 20.07
CA LYS A 317 0.42 15.37 20.68
C LYS A 317 -0.95 15.28 21.35
N VAL A 318 -0.98 15.61 22.64
CA VAL A 318 -2.20 15.53 23.46
C VAL A 318 -2.44 16.81 24.24
N ARG A 319 -3.69 17.06 24.59
CA ARG A 319 -4.09 18.06 25.57
C ARG A 319 -4.89 17.40 26.67
N ILE A 320 -4.40 17.47 27.90
CA ILE A 320 -4.99 16.85 29.08
C ILE A 320 -5.34 17.94 30.08
N ASP A 321 -6.63 18.13 30.35
CA ASP A 321 -7.13 19.13 31.29
C ASP A 321 -6.55 20.53 31.04
N GLY A 322 -6.38 20.88 29.75
CA GLY A 322 -5.84 22.16 29.29
C GLY A 322 -4.31 22.22 29.16
N LYS A 323 -3.56 21.19 29.60
CA LYS A 323 -2.10 21.11 29.42
C LYS A 323 -1.77 20.37 28.13
N GLU A 324 -1.02 21.01 27.25
CA GLU A 324 -0.61 20.44 25.96
C GLU A 324 0.84 19.96 25.99
N GLY A 325 1.11 18.84 25.33
CA GLY A 325 2.45 18.30 25.16
C GLY A 325 2.45 17.03 24.32
N TRP A 326 3.61 16.37 24.28
CA TRP A 326 3.84 15.16 23.51
C TRP A 326 4.13 13.98 24.42
N ILE A 327 3.69 12.80 24.00
CA ILE A 327 3.97 11.51 24.64
C ILE A 327 4.35 10.50 23.55
N HIS A 328 5.11 9.46 23.88
CA HIS A 328 5.53 8.46 22.87
C HIS A 328 5.73 7.05 23.43
N THR A 329 5.60 6.86 24.75
CA THR A 329 5.81 5.54 25.35
C THR A 329 4.50 4.78 25.50
N GLN A 330 4.59 3.45 25.47
CA GLN A 330 3.44 2.57 25.69
C GLN A 330 2.77 2.79 27.06
N GLU A 331 3.54 3.11 28.09
CA GLU A 331 3.05 3.46 29.43
C GLU A 331 2.20 4.74 29.37
N ASP A 332 2.70 5.79 28.70
CA ASP A 332 1.98 7.04 28.56
C ASP A 332 0.71 6.87 27.70
N PHE A 333 0.77 6.05 26.63
CA PHE A 333 -0.41 5.71 25.81
C PHE A 333 -1.47 4.95 26.62
N GLN A 334 -1.07 3.95 27.42
CA GLN A 334 -2.01 3.24 28.31
C GLN A 334 -2.64 4.20 29.34
N ALA A 335 -1.85 5.09 29.93
CA ALA A 335 -2.32 6.03 30.94
C ALA A 335 -3.41 6.99 30.43
N ILE A 336 -3.39 7.36 29.14
CA ILE A 336 -4.44 8.17 28.51
C ILE A 336 -5.60 7.35 27.96
N GLY A 337 -5.54 6.02 28.01
CA GLY A 337 -6.56 5.11 27.51
C GLY A 337 -6.39 4.71 26.04
N LEU A 338 -5.16 4.58 25.56
CA LEU A 338 -4.79 4.02 24.25
C LEU A 338 -3.92 2.76 24.44
N PRO A 339 -4.49 1.65 24.96
CA PRO A 339 -3.74 0.41 25.10
C PRO A 339 -3.29 -0.11 23.72
N GLN A 340 -2.21 -0.89 23.71
CA GLN A 340 -1.80 -1.59 22.50
C GLN A 340 -2.89 -2.61 22.13
N ALA A 341 -3.39 -2.56 20.90
CA ALA A 341 -4.26 -3.63 20.40
C ALA A 341 -3.39 -4.77 19.86
N GLY A 342 -3.74 -6.00 20.26
CA GLY A 342 -3.06 -7.23 19.84
C GLY A 342 -3.87 -7.99 18.80
#